data_AF-U2Y724-F1
#
_entry.id   AF-U2Y724-F1
#
_cell.length_a   1.000
_cell.length_b   1.000
_cell.length_c   1.000
_cell.angle_alpha   90.00
_cell.angle_beta   90.00
_cell.angle_gamma   90.00
#
_symmetry.space_group_name_H-M   'P 1'
#
loop_
_entity.id
_entity.type
_entity.pdbx_description
1 polymer ?
#
loop_
_entity_poly.entity_id
_entity_poly.type
_entity_poly.pdbx_seq_one_letter_code
_entity_poly.pdbx_strand_id
1 'polypeptide(L)'
;MATAKKSSSNKSPFTRKGGGYAYGLLRGRWVQLALVLAVAVAALFYFYSTPLLGYSRTGAAYGAHVACSCRYIGGRDMGSCKGDMEDGMSLVFLSDNPEAKSVTARVPLLASATARYRDGWGCVLDKWDD
;
A
#
# COMPACT_ATOMS: atom_id res chain seq x y z
N MET A 1 -50.29 5.89 69.77
CA MET A 1 -50.09 4.56 69.13
C MET A 1 -48.94 4.65 68.13
N ALA A 2 -48.21 3.54 67.93
CA ALA A 2 -47.27 3.28 66.84
C ALA A 2 -47.52 1.81 66.38
N THR A 3 -46.82 1.13 65.45
CA THR A 3 -45.52 1.22 64.74
C THR A 3 -45.66 0.37 63.45
N ALA A 4 -44.88 0.45 62.37
CA ALA A 4 -43.77 1.30 61.93
C ALA A 4 -43.60 1.19 60.38
N LYS A 5 -42.60 1.88 59.81
CA LYS A 5 -42.22 1.85 58.38
C LYS A 5 -41.45 0.57 58.00
N LYS A 6 -41.76 -0.07 56.86
CA LYS A 6 -40.77 -0.94 56.16
C LYS A 6 -40.99 -0.99 54.62
N SER A 7 -39.91 -1.22 53.89
CA SER A 7 -39.85 -1.35 52.43
C SER A 7 -39.38 -2.75 52.02
N SER A 8 -39.92 -3.28 50.92
CA SER A 8 -39.37 -4.38 50.12
C SER A 8 -40.25 -4.57 48.87
N SER A 9 -39.83 -5.07 47.72
CA SER A 9 -38.55 -5.14 46.99
C SER A 9 -38.86 -6.02 45.77
N ASN A 10 -38.92 -5.40 44.59
CA ASN A 10 -38.53 -5.94 43.30
C ASN A 10 -38.72 -7.45 43.00
N LYS A 11 -39.68 -7.79 42.10
CA LYS A 11 -39.50 -8.80 41.05
C LYS A 11 -40.25 -8.41 39.76
N SER A 12 -39.58 -7.78 38.80
CA SER A 12 -40.08 -7.68 37.42
C SER A 12 -39.66 -8.90 36.58
N PRO A 13 -40.56 -9.50 35.77
CA PRO A 13 -40.21 -10.67 34.95
C PRO A 13 -39.36 -10.25 33.74
N PHE A 14 -38.13 -10.76 33.67
CA PHE A 14 -37.18 -10.47 32.59
C PHE A 14 -37.52 -11.24 31.31
N THR A 15 -38.51 -10.77 30.56
CA THR A 15 -39.00 -11.36 29.30
C THR A 15 -38.07 -11.09 28.10
N ARG A 16 -36.82 -11.57 28.18
CA ARG A 16 -35.87 -11.53 27.06
C ARG A 16 -36.32 -12.49 25.93
N LYS A 17 -37.12 -12.01 24.97
CA LYS A 17 -37.45 -12.71 23.72
C LYS A 17 -37.44 -11.79 22.51
N GLY A 18 -36.76 -12.23 21.45
CA GLY A 18 -36.74 -11.60 20.12
C GLY A 18 -35.52 -10.69 19.90
N GLY A 19 -34.88 -10.81 18.72
CA GLY A 19 -33.92 -9.81 18.24
C GLY A 19 -32.44 -9.97 18.64
N GLY A 20 -31.88 -11.19 18.63
CA GLY A 20 -30.43 -11.39 18.83
C GLY A 20 -29.71 -12.20 17.74
N TYR A 21 -30.37 -13.23 17.19
CA TYR A 21 -29.70 -14.32 16.48
C TYR A 21 -29.26 -13.96 15.05
N ALA A 22 -30.01 -13.08 14.36
CA ALA A 22 -29.73 -12.70 12.98
C ALA A 22 -28.39 -11.97 12.82
N TYR A 23 -28.06 -11.07 13.76
CA TYR A 23 -26.80 -10.32 13.74
C TYR A 23 -25.59 -11.24 13.94
N GLY A 24 -25.74 -12.29 14.77
CA GLY A 24 -24.69 -13.29 15.02
C GLY A 24 -24.40 -14.15 13.79
N LEU A 25 -25.42 -14.71 13.14
CA LEU A 25 -25.24 -15.57 11.96
C LEU A 25 -24.64 -14.81 10.77
N LEU A 26 -25.12 -13.60 10.51
CA LEU A 26 -24.56 -12.75 9.46
C LEU A 26 -23.11 -12.38 9.76
N ARG A 27 -22.80 -11.92 10.98
CA ARG A 27 -21.42 -11.60 11.38
C ARG A 27 -20.49 -12.82 11.28
N GLY A 28 -20.96 -14.01 11.67
CA GLY A 28 -20.22 -15.27 11.51
C GLY A 28 -19.89 -15.57 10.04
N ARG A 29 -20.88 -15.48 9.14
CA ARG A 29 -20.66 -15.76 7.71
C ARG A 29 -19.80 -14.68 7.03
N TRP A 30 -19.93 -13.41 7.39
CA TRP A 30 -19.02 -12.35 6.94
C TRP A 30 -17.58 -12.55 7.44
N VAL A 31 -17.39 -12.99 8.68
CA VAL A 31 -16.06 -13.34 9.22
C VAL A 31 -15.47 -14.55 8.48
N GLN A 32 -16.26 -15.59 8.18
CA GLN A 32 -15.81 -16.73 7.38
C GLN A 32 -15.42 -16.32 5.95
N LEU A 33 -16.24 -15.49 5.29
CA LEU A 33 -15.92 -14.97 3.95
C LEU A 33 -14.65 -14.10 3.96
N ALA A 34 -14.46 -13.25 4.98
CA ALA A 34 -13.25 -12.47 5.14
C ALA A 34 -12.01 -13.35 5.40
N LEU A 35 -12.15 -14.44 6.16
CA LEU A 35 -11.08 -15.42 6.37
C LEU A 35 -10.70 -16.15 5.08
N VAL A 36 -11.68 -16.63 4.31
CA VAL A 36 -11.44 -17.28 3.01
C VAL A 36 -10.79 -16.31 2.02
N LEU A 37 -11.24 -15.05 1.98
CA LEU A 37 -10.64 -14.00 1.16
C LEU A 37 -9.19 -13.72 1.58
N ALA A 38 -8.92 -13.61 2.88
CA ALA A 38 -7.57 -13.37 3.41
C ALA A 38 -6.62 -14.53 3.08
N VAL A 39 -7.07 -15.78 3.20
CA VAL A 39 -6.29 -16.97 2.82
C VAL A 39 -6.05 -17.02 1.31
N ALA A 40 -7.04 -16.69 0.48
CA ALA A 40 -6.88 -16.62 -0.97
C ALA A 40 -5.88 -15.53 -1.40
N VAL A 41 -5.96 -14.33 -0.81
CA VAL A 41 -5.01 -13.23 -1.04
C VAL A 41 -3.62 -13.59 -0.55
N ALA A 42 -3.48 -14.24 0.62
CA ALA A 42 -2.18 -14.69 1.13
C ALA A 42 -1.54 -15.76 0.23
N ALA A 43 -2.33 -16.72 -0.28
CA ALA A 43 -1.85 -17.72 -1.22
C ALA A 43 -1.41 -17.10 -2.55
N LEU A 44 -2.21 -16.20 -3.13
CA LEU A 44 -1.84 -15.45 -4.33
C LEU A 44 -0.57 -14.62 -4.11
N PHE A 45 -0.46 -13.90 -2.99
CA PHE A 45 0.74 -13.14 -2.67
C PHE A 45 1.96 -14.04 -2.52
N TYR A 46 1.83 -15.21 -1.87
CA TYR A 46 2.93 -16.18 -1.76
C TYR A 46 3.41 -16.64 -3.13
N PHE A 47 2.51 -17.12 -4.01
CA PHE A 47 2.87 -17.63 -5.34
C PHE A 47 3.37 -16.54 -6.32
N TYR A 48 2.90 -15.30 -6.22
CA TYR A 48 3.26 -14.21 -7.13
C TYR A 48 4.22 -13.16 -6.54
N SER A 49 4.69 -13.35 -5.30
CA SER A 49 5.62 -12.43 -4.61
C SER A 49 6.87 -12.11 -5.43
N THR A 50 7.54 -13.14 -5.96
CA THR A 50 8.81 -13.01 -6.69
C THR A 50 8.68 -12.25 -8.02
N PRO A 51 7.73 -12.53 -8.94
CA PRO A 51 7.56 -11.70 -10.13
C PRO A 51 7.08 -10.28 -9.79
N LEU A 52 6.18 -10.10 -8.80
CA LEU A 52 5.69 -8.76 -8.42
C LEU A 52 6.83 -7.85 -7.92
N LEU A 53 7.72 -8.37 -7.07
CA LEU A 53 8.91 -7.65 -6.61
C LEU A 53 9.91 -7.43 -7.75
N GLY A 54 10.11 -8.43 -8.63
CA GLY A 54 10.97 -8.32 -9.81
C GLY A 54 10.55 -7.19 -10.75
N TYR A 55 9.29 -7.17 -11.19
CA TYR A 55 8.74 -6.12 -12.05
C TYR A 55 8.75 -4.74 -11.37
N SER A 56 8.55 -4.69 -10.06
CA SER A 56 8.62 -3.43 -9.30
C SER A 56 10.04 -2.88 -9.22
N ARG A 57 11.05 -3.74 -8.98
CA ARG A 57 12.47 -3.37 -8.97
C ARG A 57 12.94 -2.89 -10.35
N THR A 58 12.59 -3.60 -11.42
CA THR A 58 12.95 -3.18 -12.79
C THR A 58 12.23 -1.92 -13.23
N GLY A 59 10.93 -1.79 -12.94
CA GLY A 59 10.16 -0.57 -13.24
C GLY A 59 10.67 0.67 -12.50
N ALA A 60 11.06 0.52 -11.23
CA ALA A 60 11.73 1.59 -10.49
C ALA A 60 13.11 1.92 -11.11
N ALA A 61 13.96 0.93 -11.38
CA ALA A 61 15.29 1.15 -11.94
C ALA A 61 15.25 1.83 -13.33
N TYR A 62 14.39 1.36 -14.22
CA TYR A 62 14.15 1.96 -15.54
C TYR A 62 13.62 3.40 -15.40
N GLY A 63 12.59 3.61 -14.57
CA GLY A 63 11.99 4.93 -14.35
C GLY A 63 13.00 5.95 -13.79
N ALA A 64 13.88 5.54 -12.88
CA ALA A 64 14.94 6.41 -12.37
C ALA A 64 15.96 6.78 -13.46
N HIS A 65 16.41 5.81 -14.26
CA HIS A 65 17.40 6.03 -15.32
C HIS A 65 16.86 6.90 -16.46
N VAL A 66 15.63 6.62 -16.94
CA VAL A 66 14.98 7.41 -18.02
C VAL A 66 14.69 8.82 -17.56
N ALA A 67 14.09 9.00 -16.38
CA ALA A 67 13.77 10.32 -15.87
C ALA A 67 15.02 11.16 -15.55
N CYS A 68 16.08 10.54 -14.98
CA CYS A 68 17.38 11.20 -14.85
C CYS A 68 17.92 11.65 -16.21
N SER A 69 17.85 10.79 -17.23
CA SER A 69 18.35 11.11 -18.57
C SER A 69 17.57 12.26 -19.20
N CYS A 70 16.24 12.23 -19.16
CA CYS A 70 15.39 13.35 -19.60
C CYS A 70 15.69 14.66 -18.86
N ARG A 71 15.91 14.60 -17.54
CA ARG A 71 16.13 15.75 -16.66
C ARG A 71 17.51 16.40 -16.79
N TYR A 72 18.57 15.59 -16.86
CA TYR A 72 19.97 16.02 -16.78
C TYR A 72 20.75 15.93 -18.09
N ILE A 73 20.38 15.02 -19.01
CA ILE A 73 20.99 14.91 -20.34
C ILE A 73 20.12 15.65 -21.37
N GLY A 74 18.80 15.45 -21.32
CA GLY A 74 17.82 16.14 -22.18
C GLY A 74 17.46 17.56 -21.73
N GLY A 75 17.86 17.96 -20.52
CA GLY A 75 17.64 19.32 -19.99
C GLY A 75 16.17 19.72 -19.77
N ARG A 76 15.23 18.77 -19.81
CA ARG A 76 13.79 19.02 -19.68
C ARG A 76 13.37 19.20 -18.22
N ASP A 77 12.21 19.80 -18.01
CA ASP A 77 11.57 19.84 -16.70
C ASP A 77 11.11 18.43 -16.27
N MET A 78 11.19 18.16 -14.96
CA MET A 78 10.87 16.87 -14.36
C MET A 78 9.43 16.43 -14.59
N GLY A 79 8.46 17.36 -14.63
CA GLY A 79 7.07 17.06 -14.93
C GLY A 79 6.85 16.57 -16.37
N SER A 80 7.70 17.00 -17.30
CA SER A 80 7.67 16.54 -18.70
C SER A 80 8.19 15.10 -18.84
N CYS A 81 9.15 14.70 -18.02
CA CYS A 81 9.81 13.39 -18.10
C CYS A 81 8.89 12.22 -17.75
N LYS A 82 7.73 12.44 -17.09
CA LYS A 82 6.74 11.37 -16.87
C LYS A 82 6.00 10.98 -18.17
N GLY A 83 6.04 11.81 -19.21
CA GLY A 83 5.52 11.48 -20.54
C GLY A 83 6.42 10.55 -21.36
N ASP A 84 7.66 10.31 -20.93
CA ASP A 84 8.64 9.45 -21.61
C ASP A 84 8.62 8.00 -21.07
N MET A 85 7.59 7.63 -20.30
CA MET A 85 7.49 6.33 -19.62
C MET A 85 6.49 5.41 -20.33
N GLU A 86 6.83 4.12 -20.41
CA GLU A 86 5.99 3.09 -21.03
C GLU A 86 4.58 2.98 -20.41
N ASP A 87 3.61 2.57 -21.23
CA ASP A 87 2.26 2.26 -20.75
C ASP A 87 2.28 1.23 -19.61
N GLY A 88 1.53 1.53 -18.54
CA GLY A 88 1.52 0.75 -17.31
C GLY A 88 2.53 1.21 -16.25
N MET A 89 3.55 2.03 -16.58
CA MET A 89 4.47 2.59 -15.58
C MET A 89 3.92 3.79 -14.81
N SER A 90 2.63 4.12 -14.98
CA SER A 90 1.96 5.26 -14.31
C SER A 90 2.01 5.21 -12.78
N LEU A 91 2.12 4.00 -12.20
CA LEU A 91 2.30 3.71 -10.78
C LEU A 91 3.70 4.06 -10.24
N VAL A 92 4.68 4.36 -11.10
CA VAL A 92 6.00 4.82 -10.68
C VAL A 92 5.90 6.30 -10.27
N PHE A 93 6.33 6.58 -9.04
CA PHE A 93 6.49 7.93 -8.52
C PHE A 93 7.94 8.36 -8.65
N LEU A 94 8.16 9.49 -9.30
CA LEU A 94 9.49 10.07 -9.53
C LEU A 94 9.74 11.25 -8.60
N SER A 95 10.99 11.44 -8.18
CA SER A 95 11.44 12.50 -7.28
C SER A 95 12.82 12.99 -7.73
N ASP A 96 12.92 14.24 -8.17
CA ASP A 96 14.20 14.88 -8.49
C ASP A 96 14.92 15.34 -7.22
N ASN A 97 16.25 15.33 -7.24
CA ASN A 97 17.15 15.92 -6.25
C ASN A 97 18.27 16.67 -6.99
N PRO A 98 18.12 18.00 -7.18
CA PRO A 98 19.06 18.80 -7.97
C PRO A 98 20.44 18.96 -7.30
N GLU A 99 20.52 18.87 -5.96
CA GLU A 99 21.79 18.99 -5.23
C GLU A 99 22.70 17.79 -5.50
N ALA A 100 22.14 16.59 -5.45
CA ALA A 100 22.84 15.33 -5.75
C ALA A 100 22.87 14.97 -7.25
N LYS A 101 22.27 15.82 -8.10
CA LYS A 101 21.96 15.55 -9.53
C LYS A 101 21.38 14.15 -9.74
N SER A 102 20.33 13.82 -8.99
CA SER A 102 19.80 12.46 -8.92
C SER A 102 18.28 12.41 -9.04
N VAL A 103 17.76 11.31 -9.58
CA VAL A 103 16.32 11.03 -9.61
C VAL A 103 16.07 9.71 -8.90
N THR A 104 15.17 9.73 -7.91
CA THR A 104 14.65 8.52 -7.26
C THR A 104 13.29 8.17 -7.85
N ALA A 105 13.13 6.93 -8.31
CA ALA A 105 11.86 6.36 -8.71
C ALA A 105 11.40 5.31 -7.67
N ARG A 106 10.10 5.27 -7.38
CA ARG A 106 9.52 4.37 -6.38
C ARG A 106 8.22 3.77 -6.88
N VAL A 107 8.06 2.45 -6.71
CA VAL A 107 6.78 1.75 -6.84
C VAL A 107 6.22 1.59 -5.42
N PRO A 108 5.05 2.18 -5.09
CA PRO A 108 4.52 2.22 -3.73
C PRO A 108 4.49 0.84 -3.07
N LEU A 109 5.03 0.75 -1.85
CA LEU A 109 5.13 -0.46 -1.02
C LEU A 109 5.96 -1.64 -1.60
N LEU A 110 6.54 -1.53 -2.81
CA LEU A 110 7.18 -2.65 -3.50
C LEU A 110 8.66 -2.45 -3.86
N ALA A 111 9.06 -1.26 -4.32
CA ALA A 111 10.45 -1.01 -4.72
C ALA A 111 10.84 0.48 -4.76
N SER A 112 12.14 0.75 -4.69
CA SER A 112 12.73 2.05 -4.99
C SER A 112 14.11 1.90 -5.63
N ALA A 113 14.45 2.78 -6.57
CA ALA A 113 15.77 2.86 -7.18
C ALA A 113 16.14 4.33 -7.44
N THR A 114 17.44 4.63 -7.42
CA THR A 114 17.97 5.97 -7.65
C THR A 114 18.98 5.93 -8.79
N ALA A 115 18.91 6.92 -9.69
CA ALA A 115 19.94 7.15 -10.69
C ALA A 115 20.61 8.51 -10.44
N ARG A 116 21.94 8.55 -10.55
CA ARG A 116 22.77 9.74 -10.38
C ARG A 116 23.43 10.12 -11.70
N TYR A 117 23.29 11.38 -12.11
CA TYR A 117 24.05 11.91 -13.22
C TYR A 117 25.54 12.00 -12.84
N ARG A 118 26.40 11.42 -13.67
CA ARG A 118 27.85 11.52 -13.59
C ARG A 118 28.40 12.00 -14.93
N ASP A 119 29.21 13.04 -14.88
CA ASP A 119 29.80 13.63 -16.08
C ASP A 119 30.66 12.60 -16.83
N GLY A 120 30.56 12.56 -18.15
CA GLY A 120 31.16 11.52 -19.01
C GLY A 120 30.50 10.13 -18.97
N TRP A 121 29.73 9.78 -17.93
CA TRP A 121 29.05 8.48 -17.79
C TRP A 121 27.52 8.53 -17.99
N GLY A 122 26.92 9.73 -17.95
CA GLY A 122 25.48 9.92 -18.02
C GLY A 122 24.79 9.53 -16.71
N CYS A 123 23.53 9.09 -16.79
CA CYS A 123 22.74 8.70 -15.61
C CYS A 123 23.00 7.24 -15.21
N VAL A 124 23.80 7.05 -14.17
CA VAL A 124 24.16 5.71 -13.66
C VAL A 124 23.21 5.34 -12.52
N LEU A 125 22.67 4.12 -12.54
CA LEU A 125 21.89 3.57 -11.43
C LEU A 125 22.80 3.33 -10.21
N ASP A 126 22.27 3.63 -9.03
CA ASP A 126 22.90 3.23 -7.77
C ASP A 126 22.87 1.71 -7.59
N LYS A 127 23.75 1.19 -6.73
CA LYS A 127 23.70 -0.22 -6.34
C LYS A 127 22.29 -0.52 -5.79
N TRP A 128 21.72 -1.64 -6.24
CA TRP A 128 20.50 -2.17 -5.66
C TRP A 128 20.82 -2.81 -4.31
N ASP A 129 20.05 -2.46 -3.28
CA ASP A 129 20.04 -3.19 -2.01
C ASP A 129 19.13 -4.43 -2.17
N ASP A 130 19.68 -5.60 -1.86
CA ASP A 130 19.14 -6.93 -2.21
C ASP A 130 17.94 -7.37 -1.36
#